data_AF-K1XZ60-F1
#
_entry.id   AF-K1XZ60-F1
#
_cell.length_a   1.000
_cell.length_b   1.000
_cell.length_c   1.000
_cell.angle_alpha   90.00
_cell.angle_beta   90.00
_cell.angle_gamma   90.00
#
_symmetry.space_group_name_H-M   'P 1'
#
loop_
_entity.id
_entity.type
_entity.pdbx_description
1 polymer ?
#
loop_
_entity_poly.entity_id
_entity_poly.type
_entity_poly.pdbx_seq_one_letter_code
_entity_poly.pdbx_strand_id
1 'polypeptide(L)'
;MNTQKIRMSTKSTRGFTLVELIVVITILVILGTIAFMNMWSFSASARDSQRTSDLNQINTQIMTIQAKQGMSYTSMLSGTVANKLTTISIGGTWAVGTEYAAGDVNYTALGVDSTKFDDPTKSVAYKMGATTLAGTAYELAASLEETNKALVMGVYRSRAAATVTGTTVDDVVTIATTDIGKLRIGDTITTAGVIVTTTIKTISADGLRITLATTAADGATSLALANSETGGLISWVDTTWATTDTPVTNDGTVLPYAIQ
;
A
#
# COMPACT_ATOMS: atom_id res chain seq x y z
N MET A 1 6.90 -40.61 -92.11
CA MET A 1 6.51 -40.32 -90.71
C MET A 1 7.38 -39.18 -90.21
N ASN A 2 6.84 -38.22 -89.46
CA ASN A 2 7.57 -37.00 -89.07
C ASN A 2 7.90 -37.02 -87.56
N THR A 3 9.17 -36.95 -87.18
CA THR A 3 9.65 -37.20 -85.81
C THR A 3 9.98 -35.90 -85.07
N GLN A 4 9.03 -35.36 -84.32
CA GLN A 4 9.31 -34.25 -83.41
C GLN A 4 10.10 -34.72 -82.17
N LYS A 5 11.34 -34.23 -82.01
CA LYS A 5 12.11 -34.41 -80.77
C LYS A 5 11.65 -33.40 -79.71
N ILE A 6 10.97 -33.88 -78.68
CA ILE A 6 10.67 -33.08 -77.48
C ILE A 6 11.99 -32.72 -76.78
N ARG A 7 12.27 -31.43 -76.61
CA ARG A 7 13.39 -30.92 -75.81
C ARG A 7 12.90 -30.62 -74.39
N MET A 8 13.28 -31.44 -73.42
CA MET A 8 13.07 -31.11 -72.01
C MET A 8 14.04 -30.01 -71.56
N SER A 9 13.53 -28.98 -70.89
CA SER A 9 14.32 -27.89 -70.30
C SER A 9 14.54 -28.18 -68.82
N THR A 10 15.76 -28.55 -68.44
CA THR A 10 16.15 -28.84 -67.06
C THR A 10 16.42 -27.53 -66.30
N LYS A 11 15.43 -27.06 -65.51
CA LYS A 11 15.64 -25.96 -64.57
C LYS A 11 16.71 -26.34 -63.54
N SER A 12 17.78 -25.56 -63.46
CA SER A 12 18.79 -25.68 -62.40
C SER A 12 18.19 -25.24 -61.06
N THR A 13 17.99 -26.19 -60.16
CA THR A 13 17.66 -25.92 -58.75
C THR A 13 18.95 -25.59 -57.99
N ARG A 14 19.18 -24.30 -57.73
CA ARG A 14 20.26 -23.86 -56.84
C ARG A 14 19.87 -24.15 -55.39
N GLY A 15 20.48 -25.16 -54.78
CA GLY A 15 20.38 -25.42 -53.34
C GLY A 15 21.35 -24.54 -52.55
N PHE A 16 21.01 -24.29 -51.27
CA PHE A 16 21.91 -23.60 -50.34
C PHE A 16 23.17 -24.43 -50.06
N THR A 17 24.29 -23.75 -49.88
CA THR A 17 25.55 -24.36 -49.41
C THR A 17 25.55 -24.54 -47.89
N LEU A 18 26.37 -25.49 -47.41
CA LEU A 18 26.62 -25.66 -45.98
C LEU A 18 27.21 -24.40 -45.31
N VAL A 19 27.96 -23.59 -46.09
CA VAL A 19 28.60 -22.35 -45.60
C VAL A 19 27.55 -21.26 -45.37
N GLU A 20 26.59 -21.09 -46.28
CA GLU A 20 25.48 -20.14 -46.08
C GLU A 20 24.64 -20.52 -44.85
N LEU A 21 24.35 -21.81 -44.68
CA LEU A 21 23.56 -22.30 -43.53
C LEU A 21 24.29 -22.07 -42.20
N ILE A 22 25.59 -22.39 -42.10
CA ILE A 22 26.33 -22.25 -40.84
C ILE A 22 26.55 -20.78 -40.44
N VAL A 23 26.75 -19.88 -41.42
CA VAL A 23 26.84 -18.42 -41.18
C VAL A 23 25.51 -17.86 -40.67
N VAL A 24 24.36 -18.29 -41.22
CA VAL A 24 23.06 -17.83 -40.73
C VAL A 24 22.79 -18.27 -39.30
N ILE A 25 23.00 -19.55 -38.94
CA ILE A 25 22.71 -20.02 -37.57
C ILE A 25 23.68 -19.41 -36.53
N THR A 26 24.94 -19.16 -36.89
CA THR A 26 25.91 -18.54 -35.96
C THR A 26 25.55 -17.08 -35.67
N ILE A 27 25.13 -16.31 -36.68
CA ILE A 27 24.62 -14.94 -36.47
C ILE A 27 23.34 -14.97 -35.61
N LEU A 28 22.41 -15.89 -35.88
CA LEU A 28 21.18 -16.02 -35.08
C LEU A 28 21.44 -16.39 -33.62
N VAL A 29 22.45 -17.23 -33.33
CA VAL A 29 22.85 -17.56 -31.96
C VAL A 29 23.45 -16.33 -31.25
N ILE A 30 24.33 -15.56 -31.91
CA ILE A 30 24.96 -14.37 -31.33
C ILE A 30 23.92 -13.27 -31.04
N LEU A 31 23.01 -13.00 -31.98
CA LEU A 31 21.93 -12.04 -31.76
C LEU A 31 20.94 -12.55 -30.70
N GLY A 32 20.66 -13.86 -30.68
CA GLY A 32 19.80 -14.51 -29.72
C GLY A 32 20.30 -14.35 -28.28
N THR A 33 21.56 -14.67 -27.99
CA THR A 33 22.09 -14.59 -26.60
C THR A 33 22.05 -13.16 -26.05
N ILE A 34 22.38 -12.15 -26.87
CA ILE A 34 22.32 -10.74 -26.47
C ILE A 34 20.87 -10.30 -26.22
N ALA A 35 19.95 -10.65 -27.12
CA ALA A 35 18.52 -10.33 -26.98
C ALA A 35 17.90 -11.01 -25.74
N PHE A 36 18.22 -12.29 -25.51
CA PHE A 36 17.69 -13.04 -24.38
C PHE A 36 18.13 -12.48 -23.02
N MET A 37 19.35 -11.95 -22.86
CA MET A 37 19.77 -11.35 -21.59
C MET A 37 18.94 -10.10 -21.25
N ASN A 38 18.77 -9.18 -22.21
CA ASN A 38 18.07 -7.91 -21.97
C ASN A 38 16.57 -8.09 -21.69
N MET A 39 15.96 -9.17 -22.21
CA MET A 39 14.51 -9.42 -22.09
C MET A 39 14.01 -9.59 -20.63
N TRP A 40 14.87 -9.98 -19.68
CA TRP A 40 14.47 -10.22 -18.30
C TRP A 40 14.14 -8.93 -17.54
N SER A 41 15.01 -7.91 -17.59
CA SER A 41 14.74 -6.60 -16.97
C SER A 41 13.51 -5.93 -17.60
N PHE A 42 13.40 -5.90 -18.93
CA PHE A 42 12.20 -5.36 -19.59
C PHE A 42 10.90 -6.08 -19.17
N SER A 43 10.96 -7.39 -18.90
CA SER A 43 9.82 -8.16 -18.41
C SER A 43 9.45 -7.81 -16.95
N ALA A 44 10.43 -7.60 -16.07
CA ALA A 44 10.19 -7.15 -14.69
C ALA A 44 9.67 -5.71 -14.65
N SER A 45 10.30 -4.79 -15.38
CA SER A 45 9.90 -3.38 -15.50
C SER A 45 8.47 -3.22 -16.07
N ALA A 46 8.07 -4.08 -17.02
CA ALA A 46 6.70 -4.14 -17.51
C ALA A 46 5.69 -4.63 -16.45
N ARG A 47 6.07 -5.61 -15.61
CA ARG A 47 5.23 -6.04 -14.47
C ARG A 47 5.13 -4.97 -13.38
N ASP A 48 6.21 -4.27 -13.07
CA ASP A 48 6.21 -3.15 -12.11
C ASP A 48 5.39 -1.96 -12.62
N SER A 49 5.37 -1.73 -13.94
CA SER A 49 4.46 -0.78 -14.59
C SER A 49 2.99 -1.20 -14.44
N GLN A 50 2.68 -2.50 -14.56
CA GLN A 50 1.34 -3.03 -14.31
C GLN A 50 0.94 -2.86 -12.83
N ARG A 51 1.79 -3.28 -11.88
CA ARG A 51 1.57 -3.10 -10.42
C ARG A 51 1.28 -1.66 -10.05
N THR A 52 2.04 -0.72 -10.64
CA THR A 52 1.84 0.72 -10.44
C THR A 52 0.50 1.19 -11.01
N SER A 53 0.11 0.70 -12.19
CA SER A 53 -1.20 0.99 -12.80
C SER A 53 -2.36 0.43 -11.95
N ASP A 54 -2.23 -0.79 -11.45
CA ASP A 54 -3.24 -1.46 -10.63
C ASP A 54 -3.47 -0.72 -9.32
N LEU A 55 -2.40 -0.38 -8.58
CA LEU A 55 -2.53 0.38 -7.34
C LEU A 55 -3.16 1.76 -7.57
N ASN A 56 -2.86 2.44 -8.69
CA ASN A 56 -3.51 3.72 -9.03
C ASN A 56 -5.01 3.54 -9.32
N GLN A 57 -5.41 2.48 -10.02
CA GLN A 57 -6.81 2.17 -10.28
C GLN A 57 -7.57 1.79 -9.00
N ILE A 58 -6.99 0.92 -8.17
CA ILE A 58 -7.52 0.52 -6.86
C ILE A 58 -7.67 1.75 -5.95
N ASN A 59 -6.65 2.59 -5.84
CA ASN A 59 -6.68 3.86 -5.10
C ASN A 59 -7.80 4.79 -5.58
N THR A 60 -7.96 4.94 -6.90
CA THR A 60 -9.02 5.75 -7.50
C THR A 60 -10.41 5.19 -7.18
N GLN A 61 -10.56 3.85 -7.20
CA GLN A 61 -11.82 3.18 -6.91
C GLN A 61 -12.21 3.28 -5.42
N ILE A 62 -11.24 3.13 -4.50
CA ILE A 62 -11.41 3.35 -3.06
C ILE A 62 -11.95 4.76 -2.78
N MET A 63 -11.26 5.79 -3.30
CA MET A 63 -11.71 7.18 -3.15
C MET A 63 -13.09 7.42 -3.79
N THR A 64 -13.35 6.83 -4.95
CA THR A 64 -14.63 6.94 -5.66
C THR A 64 -15.78 6.31 -4.87
N ILE A 65 -15.56 5.17 -4.22
CA ILE A 65 -16.57 4.48 -3.42
C ILE A 65 -16.80 5.21 -2.09
N GLN A 66 -15.74 5.60 -1.39
CA GLN A 66 -15.84 6.35 -0.13
C GLN A 66 -16.60 7.68 -0.35
N ALA A 67 -16.30 8.42 -1.43
CA ALA A 67 -16.99 9.66 -1.77
C ALA A 67 -18.44 9.50 -2.26
N LYS A 68 -18.80 8.37 -2.90
CA LYS A 68 -20.17 8.15 -3.45
C LYS A 68 -21.11 7.39 -2.52
N GLN A 69 -20.58 6.51 -1.67
CA GLN A 69 -21.36 5.57 -0.86
C GLN A 69 -21.10 5.70 0.65
N GLY A 70 -20.07 6.45 1.06
CA GLY A 70 -19.71 6.60 2.48
C GLY A 70 -19.19 5.32 3.13
N MET A 71 -18.83 4.28 2.35
CA MET A 71 -18.29 3.04 2.90
C MET A 71 -16.96 3.29 3.60
N SER A 72 -16.79 2.72 4.80
CA SER A 72 -15.53 2.78 5.54
C SER A 72 -14.41 2.12 4.75
N TYR A 73 -13.20 2.69 4.79
CA TYR A 73 -12.02 2.02 4.24
C TYR A 73 -11.82 0.62 4.87
N THR A 74 -12.18 0.43 6.14
CA THR A 74 -12.07 -0.88 6.81
C THR A 74 -12.99 -1.97 6.21
N SER A 75 -14.07 -1.61 5.50
CA SER A 75 -14.89 -2.59 4.75
C SER A 75 -14.35 -2.90 3.35
N MET A 76 -13.28 -2.22 2.92
CA MET A 76 -12.58 -2.46 1.65
C MET A 76 -11.40 -3.43 1.81
N LEU A 77 -11.25 -4.07 2.98
CA LEU A 77 -10.29 -5.14 3.25
C LEU A 77 -10.95 -6.53 3.23
N SER A 78 -10.15 -7.51 2.86
CA SER A 78 -10.44 -8.94 2.91
C SER A 78 -9.44 -9.59 3.85
N GLY A 79 -9.96 -10.35 4.82
CA GLY A 79 -9.21 -10.79 6.01
C GLY A 79 -9.97 -10.43 7.28
N THR A 80 -9.92 -11.30 8.28
CA THR A 80 -10.75 -11.20 9.49
C THR A 80 -10.29 -10.08 10.41
N VAL A 81 -11.25 -9.38 11.03
CA VAL A 81 -11.02 -8.29 12.00
C VAL A 81 -10.45 -8.83 13.32
N ALA A 82 -9.15 -9.12 13.35
CA ALA A 82 -8.28 -9.15 14.53
C ALA A 82 -6.82 -9.42 14.13
N ASN A 83 -5.90 -8.47 14.40
CA ASN A 83 -4.44 -8.65 14.52
C ASN A 83 -3.79 -9.85 13.79
N LYS A 84 -3.91 -9.93 12.46
CA LYS A 84 -2.87 -10.40 11.51
C LYS A 84 -3.36 -10.41 10.05
N LEU A 85 -2.78 -9.53 9.23
CA LEU A 85 -1.88 -10.09 8.22
C LEU A 85 -0.59 -10.47 8.98
N THR A 86 0.10 -11.54 8.58
CA THR A 86 1.01 -12.32 9.45
C THR A 86 2.04 -11.58 10.33
N THR A 87 2.45 -10.31 10.18
CA THR A 87 2.98 -9.48 9.05
C THR A 87 2.81 -7.99 9.37
N ILE A 88 1.75 -7.52 10.07
CA ILE A 88 1.46 -6.07 10.20
C ILE A 88 1.31 -5.52 11.63
N SER A 89 2.15 -4.53 11.97
CA SER A 89 1.96 -3.52 13.02
C SER A 89 1.27 -2.27 12.48
N ILE A 90 0.54 -1.60 13.39
CA ILE A 90 -0.36 -0.50 13.10
C ILE A 90 0.07 0.70 13.95
N GLY A 91 0.63 1.71 13.29
CA GLY A 91 1.09 2.94 13.95
C GLY A 91 2.18 2.73 15.01
N GLY A 92 2.82 1.55 15.13
CA GLY A 92 3.74 1.26 16.23
C GLY A 92 3.08 1.16 17.62
N THR A 93 1.76 0.99 17.68
CA THR A 93 1.00 0.79 18.92
C THR A 93 0.74 -0.70 19.16
N TRP A 94 1.03 -1.18 20.37
CA TRP A 94 0.98 -2.61 20.74
C TRP A 94 -0.42 -3.14 21.08
N ALA A 95 -1.40 -2.25 21.22
CA ALA A 95 -2.80 -2.57 21.54
C ALA A 95 -3.72 -1.90 20.52
N VAL A 96 -4.02 -2.62 19.45
CA VAL A 96 -4.90 -2.15 18.36
C VAL A 96 -6.36 -2.37 18.77
N GLY A 97 -7.13 -1.28 18.86
CA GLY A 97 -8.58 -1.34 19.06
C GLY A 97 -9.34 -1.67 17.78
N THR A 98 -10.67 -1.55 17.80
CA THR A 98 -11.56 -1.80 16.64
C THR A 98 -11.40 -0.80 15.50
N GLU A 99 -10.55 0.22 15.67
CA GLU A 99 -10.43 1.38 14.79
C GLU A 99 -9.49 1.13 13.61
N TYR A 100 -8.71 0.04 13.60
CA TYR A 100 -7.78 -0.26 12.53
C TYR A 100 -7.95 -1.70 12.01
N ALA A 101 -7.69 -1.89 10.72
CA ALA A 101 -7.67 -3.20 10.07
C ALA A 101 -6.58 -3.25 8.99
N ALA A 102 -5.93 -4.40 8.82
CA ALA A 102 -4.96 -4.61 7.76
C ALA A 102 -5.03 -6.04 7.22
N GLY A 103 -4.78 -6.21 5.92
CA GLY A 103 -5.11 -7.43 5.17
C GLY A 103 -4.95 -7.26 3.67
N ASP A 104 -5.76 -7.97 2.90
CA ASP A 104 -5.77 -7.94 1.43
C ASP A 104 -6.83 -6.96 0.91
N VAL A 105 -6.67 -6.45 -0.30
CA VAL A 105 -7.69 -5.61 -0.95
C VAL A 105 -8.97 -6.43 -1.22
N ASN A 106 -10.13 -5.92 -0.80
CA ASN A 106 -11.43 -6.55 -1.07
C ASN A 106 -11.96 -6.16 -2.44
N TYR A 107 -11.48 -6.84 -3.48
CA TYR A 107 -11.89 -6.61 -4.86
C TYR A 107 -13.43 -6.67 -5.03
N THR A 108 -14.12 -7.55 -4.31
CA THR A 108 -15.58 -7.65 -4.30
C THR A 108 -16.25 -6.38 -3.74
N ALA A 109 -15.79 -5.85 -2.61
CA ALA A 109 -16.31 -4.60 -2.03
C ALA A 109 -15.95 -3.37 -2.90
N LEU A 110 -14.83 -3.43 -3.64
CA LEU A 110 -14.47 -2.44 -4.63
C LEU A 110 -15.21 -2.59 -5.98
N GLY A 111 -15.96 -3.68 -6.19
CA GLY A 111 -16.63 -3.98 -7.45
C GLY A 111 -15.69 -4.21 -8.63
N VAL A 112 -14.46 -4.70 -8.37
CA VAL A 112 -13.45 -5.02 -9.39
C VAL A 112 -13.14 -6.51 -9.43
N ASP A 113 -12.59 -6.95 -10.56
CA ASP A 113 -12.29 -8.34 -10.86
C ASP A 113 -10.87 -8.70 -10.39
N SER A 114 -10.73 -9.55 -9.37
CA SER A 114 -9.42 -9.88 -8.79
C SER A 114 -8.44 -10.42 -9.83
N THR A 115 -8.93 -11.18 -10.81
CA THR A 115 -8.10 -11.78 -11.88
C THR A 115 -7.40 -10.75 -12.77
N LYS A 116 -7.75 -9.47 -12.65
CA LYS A 116 -7.15 -8.32 -13.35
C LYS A 116 -6.33 -7.40 -12.44
N PHE A 117 -6.35 -7.63 -11.13
CA PHE A 117 -5.78 -6.77 -10.09
C PHE A 117 -4.99 -7.54 -9.01
N ASP A 118 -4.67 -8.82 -9.26
CA ASP A 118 -3.72 -9.62 -8.47
C ASP A 118 -2.29 -9.46 -9.04
N ASP A 119 -1.26 -9.61 -8.20
CA ASP A 119 0.16 -9.43 -8.60
C ASP A 119 0.56 -10.31 -9.81
N PRO A 120 1.14 -9.74 -10.89
CA PRO A 120 1.38 -10.45 -12.14
C PRO A 120 2.45 -11.57 -12.08
N THR A 121 3.20 -11.70 -10.98
CA THR A 121 4.20 -12.78 -10.80
C THR A 121 3.68 -13.90 -9.89
N LYS A 122 2.71 -13.64 -9.00
CA LYS A 122 2.24 -14.60 -7.99
C LYS A 122 0.72 -14.82 -7.92
N SER A 123 -0.09 -14.02 -8.60
CA SER A 123 -1.55 -13.97 -8.42
C SER A 123 -1.95 -13.81 -6.95
N VAL A 124 -1.30 -12.84 -6.28
CA VAL A 124 -1.52 -12.49 -4.88
C VAL A 124 -2.15 -11.11 -4.80
N ALA A 125 -3.23 -10.98 -4.02
CA ALA A 125 -3.89 -9.72 -3.79
C ALA A 125 -2.95 -8.68 -3.16
N TYR A 126 -3.00 -7.44 -3.64
CA TYR A 126 -2.28 -6.31 -3.06
C TYR A 126 -2.72 -6.07 -1.61
N LYS A 127 -1.84 -5.51 -0.77
CA LYS A 127 -2.11 -5.33 0.66
C LYS A 127 -2.72 -3.97 0.95
N MET A 128 -3.64 -3.92 1.91
CA MET A 128 -4.25 -2.70 2.43
C MET A 128 -4.08 -2.63 3.94
N GLY A 129 -3.86 -1.43 4.45
CA GLY A 129 -4.11 -1.07 5.85
C GLY A 129 -5.11 0.08 5.90
N ALA A 130 -6.03 0.09 6.86
CA ALA A 130 -7.03 1.15 7.05
C ALA A 130 -7.23 1.50 8.53
N THR A 131 -7.64 2.74 8.77
CA THR A 131 -8.04 3.25 10.08
C THR A 131 -9.33 4.05 9.98
N THR A 132 -10.13 4.05 11.05
CA THR A 132 -11.28 4.93 11.27
C THR A 132 -10.93 6.13 12.16
N LEU A 133 -9.74 6.15 12.79
CA LEU A 133 -9.31 7.22 13.67
C LEU A 133 -9.17 8.56 12.91
N ALA A 134 -9.42 9.67 13.61
CA ALA A 134 -9.07 11.05 13.22
C ALA A 134 -9.43 11.49 11.78
N GLY A 135 -10.52 10.95 11.21
CA GLY A 135 -11.03 11.29 9.88
C GLY A 135 -11.13 10.14 8.88
N THR A 136 -10.71 8.93 9.27
CA THR A 136 -10.56 7.73 8.41
C THR A 136 -9.45 7.86 7.37
N ALA A 137 -8.62 6.81 7.21
CA ALA A 137 -7.55 6.78 6.22
C ALA A 137 -7.17 5.35 5.82
N TYR A 138 -6.36 5.22 4.77
CA TYR A 138 -5.81 3.93 4.31
C TYR A 138 -4.43 4.09 3.66
N GLU A 139 -3.74 2.96 3.57
CA GLU A 139 -2.57 2.71 2.73
C GLU A 139 -2.80 1.44 1.89
N LEU A 140 -2.14 1.40 0.73
CA LEU A 140 -2.01 0.26 -0.18
C LEU A 140 -0.53 -0.04 -0.34
N ALA A 141 -0.14 -1.30 -0.42
CA ALA A 141 1.23 -1.69 -0.72
C ALA A 141 1.34 -2.85 -1.73
N ALA A 142 2.30 -2.71 -2.63
CA ALA A 142 2.78 -3.74 -3.54
C ALA A 142 4.32 -3.86 -3.43
N SER A 143 4.85 -5.00 -3.85
CA SER A 143 6.30 -5.20 -4.01
C SER A 143 6.70 -4.95 -5.46
N LEU A 144 7.81 -4.27 -5.69
CA LEU A 144 8.41 -4.05 -7.02
C LEU A 144 9.55 -5.05 -7.24
N GLU A 145 9.59 -5.64 -8.42
CA GLU A 145 10.44 -6.77 -8.79
C GLU A 145 11.81 -6.34 -9.34
N GLU A 146 11.87 -5.26 -10.12
CA GLU A 146 13.14 -4.77 -10.69
C GLU A 146 14.03 -4.10 -9.63
N THR A 147 13.43 -3.51 -8.60
CA THR A 147 14.15 -2.79 -7.54
C THR A 147 14.15 -3.49 -6.17
N ASN A 148 13.36 -4.55 -5.99
CA ASN A 148 13.13 -5.23 -4.71
C ASN A 148 12.77 -4.24 -3.57
N LYS A 149 11.81 -3.35 -3.87
CA LYS A 149 11.32 -2.27 -2.98
C LYS A 149 9.80 -2.30 -2.86
N ALA A 150 9.26 -1.71 -1.79
CA ALA A 150 7.83 -1.50 -1.66
C ALA A 150 7.37 -0.21 -2.37
N LEU A 151 6.25 -0.31 -3.09
CA LEU A 151 5.45 0.82 -3.57
C LEU A 151 4.28 0.99 -2.60
N VAL A 152 4.16 2.16 -1.97
CA VAL A 152 3.12 2.47 -0.98
C VAL A 152 2.32 3.70 -1.42
N MET A 153 0.99 3.57 -1.44
CA MET A 153 0.07 4.60 -1.89
C MET A 153 -1.06 4.82 -0.87
N GLY A 154 -1.65 6.01 -0.83
CA GLY A 154 -2.81 6.28 0.03
C GLY A 154 -2.73 7.58 0.83
N VAL A 155 -3.72 7.75 1.71
CA VAL A 155 -4.04 9.04 2.38
C VAL A 155 -3.63 9.08 3.86
N TYR A 156 -3.33 7.93 4.48
CA TYR A 156 -2.86 7.88 5.88
C TYR A 156 -1.53 8.60 6.06
N ARG A 157 -1.37 9.32 7.17
CA ARG A 157 -0.13 9.96 7.58
C ARG A 157 0.01 9.82 9.08
N SER A 158 1.05 9.12 9.51
CA SER A 158 1.28 8.78 10.92
C SER A 158 1.41 10.01 11.81
N ARG A 159 0.69 9.98 12.93
CA ARG A 159 0.61 11.05 13.91
C ARG A 159 1.47 10.76 15.15
N ALA A 160 2.70 11.28 15.11
CA ALA A 160 3.61 11.25 16.25
C ALA A 160 2.96 11.79 17.54
N ALA A 161 3.44 11.30 18.69
CA ALA A 161 2.92 11.67 20.00
C ALA A 161 2.88 13.19 20.19
N ALA A 162 1.68 13.70 20.49
CA ALA A 162 1.40 15.12 20.61
C ALA A 162 0.83 15.45 21.98
N THR A 163 1.43 16.43 22.66
CA THR A 163 0.93 16.97 23.92
C THR A 163 0.57 18.45 23.75
N VAL A 164 -0.54 18.84 24.35
CA VAL A 164 -1.08 20.19 24.39
C VAL A 164 -1.27 20.60 25.85
N THR A 165 -0.81 21.80 26.20
CA THR A 165 -0.96 22.34 27.56
C THR A 165 -2.06 23.39 27.55
N GLY A 166 -2.94 23.37 28.56
CA GLY A 166 -4.10 24.26 28.57
C GLY A 166 -4.84 24.30 29.90
N THR A 167 -5.70 25.30 30.05
CA THR A 167 -6.61 25.41 31.20
C THR A 167 -7.92 24.71 30.88
N THR A 168 -8.24 23.67 31.63
CA THR A 168 -9.53 22.97 31.58
C THR A 168 -10.55 23.70 32.45
N VAL A 169 -11.75 23.92 31.93
CA VAL A 169 -12.95 24.32 32.67
C VAL A 169 -14.12 23.50 32.13
N ASP A 170 -14.76 22.71 32.98
CA ASP A 170 -15.75 21.70 32.60
C ASP A 170 -15.23 20.79 31.46
N ASP A 171 -16.02 20.60 30.40
CA ASP A 171 -15.64 19.83 29.20
C ASP A 171 -14.69 20.60 28.25
N VAL A 172 -14.31 21.85 28.55
CA VAL A 172 -13.64 22.76 27.60
C VAL A 172 -12.22 23.10 28.03
N VAL A 173 -11.26 22.74 27.18
CA VAL A 173 -9.83 23.03 27.37
C VAL A 173 -9.43 24.18 26.45
N THR A 174 -8.88 25.25 27.05
CA THR A 174 -8.36 26.41 26.30
C THR A 174 -6.85 26.29 26.15
N ILE A 175 -6.37 26.33 24.90
CA ILE A 175 -5.00 25.96 24.51
C ILE A 175 -4.18 27.16 24.02
N ALA A 176 -2.86 27.01 23.96
CA ALA A 176 -1.98 28.03 23.38
C ALA A 176 -2.08 28.08 21.84
N THR A 177 -1.82 29.25 21.24
CA THR A 177 -1.75 29.42 19.77
C THR A 177 -0.67 28.54 19.11
N THR A 178 0.37 28.17 19.85
CA THR A 178 1.44 27.24 19.43
C THR A 178 1.00 25.78 19.33
N ASP A 179 -0.18 25.46 19.88
CA ASP A 179 -0.68 24.09 20.03
C ASP A 179 -1.85 23.78 19.08
N ILE A 180 -2.33 24.78 18.34
CA ILE A 180 -3.35 24.64 17.31
C ILE A 180 -2.91 23.60 16.26
N GLY A 181 -3.81 22.67 15.94
CA GLY A 181 -3.59 21.64 14.91
C GLY A 181 -2.80 20.40 15.35
N LYS A 182 -2.24 20.38 16.57
CA LYS A 182 -1.60 19.18 17.16
C LYS A 182 -2.63 18.06 17.38
N LEU A 183 -3.81 18.43 17.85
CA LEU A 183 -4.96 17.56 18.10
C LEU A 183 -6.11 17.87 17.13
N ARG A 184 -6.99 16.89 16.89
CA ARG A 184 -8.09 16.92 15.91
C ARG A 184 -9.39 16.38 16.51
N ILE A 185 -10.51 16.63 15.83
CA ILE A 185 -11.81 16.06 16.20
C ILE A 185 -11.78 14.54 16.00
N GLY A 186 -12.30 13.79 16.97
CA GLY A 186 -12.26 12.33 17.00
C GLY A 186 -10.98 11.74 17.60
N ASP A 187 -10.02 12.55 18.05
CA ASP A 187 -8.82 12.06 18.74
C ASP A 187 -9.16 11.49 20.11
N THR A 188 -8.68 10.28 20.39
CA THR A 188 -8.61 9.73 21.74
C THR A 188 -7.41 10.33 22.48
N ILE A 189 -7.66 10.94 23.63
CA ILE A 189 -6.65 11.62 24.46
C ILE A 189 -6.63 11.08 25.89
N THR A 190 -5.48 11.22 26.55
CA THR A 190 -5.29 11.02 27.99
C THR A 190 -4.99 12.35 28.67
N THR A 191 -5.61 12.57 29.82
CA THR A 191 -5.32 13.72 30.70
C THR A 191 -4.14 13.42 31.63
N ALA A 192 -3.25 14.39 31.84
CA ALA A 192 -2.23 14.28 32.89
C ALA A 192 -2.86 14.42 34.29
N GLY A 193 -2.33 13.67 35.27
CA GLY A 193 -2.75 13.71 36.68
C GLY A 193 -3.87 12.72 37.04
N VAL A 194 -4.82 12.45 36.14
CA VAL A 194 -5.84 11.41 36.29
C VAL A 194 -5.99 10.67 34.96
N ILE A 195 -5.90 9.34 34.96
CA ILE A 195 -6.04 8.53 33.74
C ILE A 195 -7.53 8.42 33.38
N VAL A 196 -8.03 9.45 32.70
CA VAL A 196 -9.30 9.42 31.96
C VAL A 196 -8.97 9.42 30.47
N THR A 197 -9.52 8.45 29.75
CA THR A 197 -9.46 8.38 28.29
C THR A 197 -10.74 8.96 27.73
N THR A 198 -10.65 10.05 26.97
CA THR A 198 -11.80 10.74 26.38
C THR A 198 -11.52 11.09 24.91
N THR A 199 -12.56 11.33 24.12
CA THR A 199 -12.42 11.76 22.73
C THR A 199 -12.66 13.26 22.57
N ILE A 200 -12.02 13.89 21.59
CA ILE A 200 -12.30 15.27 21.22
C ILE A 200 -13.60 15.33 20.40
N LYS A 201 -14.60 16.03 20.94
CA LYS A 201 -15.95 16.16 20.38
C LYS A 201 -16.05 17.29 19.35
N THR A 202 -15.47 18.44 19.66
CA THR A 202 -15.42 19.62 18.78
C THR A 202 -14.17 20.46 19.05
N ILE A 203 -13.72 21.19 18.05
CA ILE A 203 -12.71 22.25 18.18
C ILE A 203 -13.34 23.54 17.65
N SER A 204 -13.11 24.67 18.31
CA SER A 204 -13.61 25.98 17.90
C SER A 204 -12.99 26.47 16.58
N ALA A 205 -13.67 27.40 15.89
CA ALA A 205 -13.24 27.91 14.58
C ALA A 205 -11.92 28.71 14.60
N ASP A 206 -11.49 29.18 15.78
CA ASP A 206 -10.18 29.80 16.03
C ASP A 206 -9.09 28.78 16.41
N GLY A 207 -9.44 27.50 16.58
CA GLY A 207 -8.54 26.43 17.00
C GLY A 207 -8.17 26.43 18.49
N LEU A 208 -8.61 27.42 19.28
CA LEU A 208 -8.12 27.67 20.64
C LEU A 208 -8.87 26.96 21.76
N ARG A 209 -10.04 26.38 21.47
CA ARG A 209 -10.91 25.73 22.47
C ARG A 209 -11.28 24.33 21.99
N ILE A 210 -10.89 23.34 22.77
CA ILE A 210 -11.17 21.92 22.53
C ILE A 210 -12.28 21.50 23.49
N THR A 211 -13.39 20.97 22.97
CA THR A 211 -14.46 20.38 23.79
C THR A 211 -14.32 18.86 23.77
N LEU A 212 -14.34 18.27 24.96
CA LEU A 212 -14.19 16.82 25.16
C LEU A 212 -15.55 16.11 25.14
N ALA A 213 -15.55 14.80 24.91
CA ALA A 213 -16.76 13.99 24.87
C ALA A 213 -17.29 13.63 26.27
N THR A 214 -16.39 13.60 27.25
CA THR A 214 -16.67 13.49 28.68
C THR A 214 -15.83 14.53 29.41
N THR A 215 -16.35 15.02 30.54
CA THR A 215 -15.67 15.97 31.42
C THR A 215 -14.30 15.42 31.82
N ALA A 216 -13.24 16.14 31.48
CA ALA A 216 -11.92 15.86 32.03
C ALA A 216 -11.95 16.07 33.54
N ALA A 217 -11.16 15.28 34.29
CA ALA A 217 -11.07 15.49 35.73
C ALA A 217 -10.63 16.94 36.02
N ASP A 218 -11.34 17.60 36.94
CA ASP A 218 -11.13 19.02 37.24
C ASP A 218 -9.66 19.31 37.58
N GLY A 219 -9.12 20.37 36.99
CA GLY A 219 -7.70 20.71 37.07
C GLY A 219 -6.75 19.95 36.11
N ALA A 220 -7.23 19.21 35.11
CA ALA A 220 -6.36 18.63 34.07
C ALA A 220 -5.55 19.73 33.33
N THR A 221 -4.22 19.67 33.40
CA THR A 221 -3.30 20.72 32.89
C THR A 221 -2.73 20.45 31.50
N SER A 222 -2.75 19.20 31.05
CA SER A 222 -2.33 18.84 29.69
C SER A 222 -3.09 17.65 29.14
N LEU A 223 -3.25 17.66 27.82
CA LEU A 223 -3.86 16.62 27.00
C LEU A 223 -2.76 15.97 26.15
N ALA A 224 -2.61 14.66 26.23
CA ALA A 224 -1.75 13.89 25.34
C ALA A 224 -2.59 13.05 24.38
N LEU A 225 -2.16 12.93 23.13
CA LEU A 225 -2.71 11.97 22.17
C LEU A 225 -2.47 10.54 22.71
N ALA A 226 -3.54 9.80 23.02
CA ALA A 226 -3.43 8.49 23.66
C ALA A 226 -2.81 7.44 22.73
N ASN A 227 -3.22 7.48 21.46
CA ASN A 227 -2.81 6.54 20.43
C ASN A 227 -1.83 7.25 19.49
N SER A 228 -0.55 7.30 19.86
CA SER A 228 0.50 7.85 19.00
C SER A 228 0.85 6.87 17.87
N GLU A 229 0.86 7.37 16.65
CA GLU A 229 1.19 6.64 15.43
C GLU A 229 2.62 7.02 14.97
N THR A 230 3.56 6.09 15.07
CA THR A 230 4.98 6.27 14.68
C THR A 230 5.36 5.56 13.37
N GLY A 231 4.45 4.80 12.77
CA GLY A 231 4.67 4.04 11.54
C GLY A 231 3.42 3.94 10.64
N GLY A 232 3.55 3.22 9.54
CA GLY A 232 2.46 2.93 8.59
C GLY A 232 1.30 2.12 9.17
N LEU A 233 0.30 1.89 8.33
CA LEU A 233 -0.78 0.90 8.53
C LEU A 233 -0.42 -0.48 7.95
N ILE A 234 0.69 -0.57 7.22
CA ILE A 234 1.25 -1.81 6.67
C ILE A 234 2.68 -1.96 7.20
N SER A 235 3.03 -3.16 7.65
CA SER A 235 4.38 -3.54 8.06
C SER A 235 4.77 -4.88 7.45
N TRP A 236 6.00 -5.30 7.72
CA TRP A 236 6.46 -6.68 7.61
C TRP A 236 6.74 -7.24 9.01
N VAL A 237 6.66 -8.57 9.16
CA VAL A 237 7.07 -9.31 10.35
C VAL A 237 7.83 -10.54 9.88
N ASP A 238 8.97 -10.80 10.53
CA ASP A 238 9.74 -12.02 10.25
C ASP A 238 8.97 -13.26 10.72
N THR A 239 8.96 -14.26 9.84
CA THR A 239 8.60 -15.66 10.10
C THR A 239 9.20 -16.25 11.38
N THR A 240 10.32 -15.73 11.88
CA THR A 240 10.95 -16.15 13.15
C THR A 240 10.24 -15.66 14.42
N TRP A 241 9.22 -14.78 14.31
CA TRP A 241 8.54 -14.11 15.43
C TRP A 241 9.46 -13.23 16.32
N ALA A 242 10.68 -12.95 15.86
CA ALA A 242 11.67 -12.22 16.64
C ALA A 242 11.60 -10.69 16.40
N THR A 243 10.94 -10.00 17.34
CA THR A 243 11.04 -8.54 17.62
C THR A 243 10.68 -7.54 16.53
N THR A 244 9.69 -6.69 16.84
CA THR A 244 9.40 -5.40 16.16
C THR A 244 9.17 -5.46 14.65
N ASP A 245 7.93 -5.83 14.33
CA ASP A 245 7.16 -5.43 13.16
C ASP A 245 7.66 -4.11 12.54
N THR A 246 8.25 -4.18 11.34
CA THR A 246 8.92 -3.04 10.70
C THR A 246 8.00 -2.43 9.64
N PRO A 247 7.62 -1.15 9.72
CA PRO A 247 6.72 -0.52 8.75
C PRO A 247 7.21 -0.62 7.30
N VAL A 248 6.27 -0.90 6.39
CA VAL A 248 6.51 -0.86 4.95
C VAL A 248 6.43 0.60 4.52
N THR A 249 7.52 1.13 3.98
CA THR A 249 7.62 2.51 3.50
C THR A 249 7.77 2.53 1.98
N ASN A 250 7.30 3.59 1.32
CA ASN A 250 7.56 3.76 -0.10
C ASN A 250 9.08 3.82 -0.35
N ASP A 251 9.54 3.16 -1.41
CA ASP A 251 10.96 2.96 -1.72
C ASP A 251 11.78 2.17 -0.69
N GLY A 252 11.13 1.63 0.36
CA GLY A 252 11.77 0.81 1.40
C GLY A 252 12.10 -0.59 0.91
N THR A 253 13.15 -1.20 1.47
CA THR A 253 13.56 -2.60 1.21
C THR A 253 12.71 -3.62 1.96
N VAL A 254 11.79 -3.18 2.81
CA VAL A 254 10.87 -3.99 3.61
C VAL A 254 9.58 -4.16 2.81
N LEU A 255 9.28 -5.39 2.40
CA LEU A 255 8.21 -5.69 1.44
C LEU A 255 6.91 -6.17 2.09
N PRO A 256 5.73 -5.82 1.56
CA PRO A 256 4.44 -6.36 2.02
C PRO A 256 4.28 -7.87 1.71
N TYR A 257 4.99 -8.37 0.69
CA TYR A 257 5.09 -9.80 0.34
C TYR A 257 6.36 -10.06 -0.50
N ALA A 258 6.91 -11.27 -0.43
CA ALA A 258 8.08 -11.63 -1.23
C ALA A 258 7.71 -11.94 -2.69
N ILE A 259 8.50 -11.43 -3.62
CA ILE A 259 8.50 -11.86 -5.03
C ILE A 259 9.70 -12.82 -5.19
N GLN A 260 9.42 -14.05 -5.63
CA GLN A 260 10.40 -15.11 -5.93
C GLN A 260 10.24 -15.60 -7.36
#